data_AF-A0A395RPC6-F1
#
_entry.id   AF-A0A395RPC6-F1
#
_cell.length_a   1.000
_cell.length_b   1.000
_cell.length_c   1.000
_cell.angle_alpha   90.00
_cell.angle_beta   90.00
_cell.angle_gamma   90.00
#
_symmetry.space_group_name_H-M   'P 1'
#
loop_
_entity.id
_entity.type
_entity.pdbx_description
1 polymer ?
#
loop_
_entity_poly.entity_id
_entity_poly.type
_entity_poly.pdbx_seq_one_letter_code
_entity_poly.pdbx_strand_id
1 'polypeptide(L)'
;MSFPQLEPRQPKKELIPVAVRILSAKLSSVQSPQARPIRTSPLNTKKVQSELDDDDGSIDDSFPSRPTLSPFLPETMLRPRLRVPRLAFGLGMRPMVNARRSIHHVPELPHDYSEGVPNLMSPGGFSLAWTQYMKLMVEKLNALTVGTELEDKDTKTIALMTAREPNQAPIFNYASMAHNNHFFFQGISPTGTPMPDALRSDLEASFSSIETLRREFIITASAMFGPGFLWLVKAGPGDYRLLPTYLAGSPYPGAHWRAQSTDMNTLGKDGSARNFINNQAYGANKRSGDLPPGGIELEPLLCLNTWEHAWLLDWGVGAGGQGGKVAFAESWWELIDWEKVAQKSGVLRPDFKSA
;
A
#
# COMPACT_ATOMS: atom_id res chain seq x y z
N MET A 1 24.43 -1.29 67.09
CA MET A 1 23.01 -0.92 67.20
C MET A 1 22.89 0.59 67.15
N SER A 2 21.79 1.08 66.57
CA SER A 2 21.38 2.49 66.44
C SER A 2 21.68 3.15 65.09
N PHE A 3 20.71 3.02 64.19
CA PHE A 3 20.51 3.82 62.98
C PHE A 3 20.17 5.28 63.35
N PRO A 4 20.61 6.30 62.58
CA PRO A 4 19.99 7.62 62.62
C PRO A 4 18.75 7.65 61.71
N GLN A 5 17.62 8.07 62.27
CA GLN A 5 16.34 8.30 61.60
C GLN A 5 16.45 9.43 60.57
N LEU A 6 15.99 9.17 59.34
CA LEU A 6 15.73 10.17 58.31
C LEU A 6 14.37 10.83 58.57
N GLU A 7 14.35 12.14 58.84
CA GLU A 7 13.13 12.95 58.84
C GLU A 7 12.52 13.06 57.43
N PRO A 8 11.18 13.01 57.29
CA PRO A 8 10.53 13.18 56.00
C PRO A 8 10.50 14.67 55.59
N ARG A 9 11.22 15.02 54.52
CA ARG A 9 11.10 16.33 53.85
C ARG A 9 9.72 16.48 53.23
N GLN A 10 8.97 17.48 53.70
CA GLN A 10 7.72 17.95 53.11
C GLN A 10 7.94 18.43 51.66
N PRO A 11 7.04 18.12 50.70
CA PRO A 11 7.18 18.61 49.33
C PRO A 11 6.94 20.12 49.25
N LYS A 12 7.90 20.83 48.64
CA LYS A 12 7.80 22.26 48.32
C LYS A 12 6.63 22.47 47.36
N LYS A 13 5.71 23.37 47.71
CA LYS A 13 4.71 23.93 46.79
C LYS A 13 5.44 24.81 45.78
N GLU A 14 5.70 24.28 44.58
CA GLU A 14 6.13 25.11 43.45
C GLU A 14 4.96 25.89 42.88
N LEU A 15 5.16 27.20 42.75
CA LEU A 15 4.20 28.16 42.20
C LEU A 15 4.02 27.89 40.71
N ILE A 16 2.79 27.53 40.33
CA ILE A 16 2.35 27.53 38.92
C ILE A 16 2.27 28.99 38.44
N PRO A 17 2.88 29.36 37.30
CA PRO A 17 2.80 30.71 36.75
C PRO A 17 1.35 31.13 36.42
N VAL A 18 1.02 32.39 36.72
CA VAL A 18 -0.29 33.05 36.62
C VAL A 18 -0.96 32.98 35.22
N ALA A 19 -0.28 32.48 34.19
CA ALA A 19 -0.82 32.31 32.84
C ALA A 19 -1.86 31.18 32.69
N VAL A 20 -1.91 30.20 33.61
CA VAL A 20 -2.86 29.07 33.52
C VAL A 20 -4.24 29.40 34.12
N ARG A 21 -4.36 30.50 34.88
CA ARG A 21 -5.64 30.91 35.51
C ARG A 21 -6.56 31.71 34.59
N ILE A 22 -6.06 32.22 33.46
CA ILE A 22 -6.82 33.05 32.52
C ILE A 22 -7.50 32.21 31.42
N LEU A 23 -6.97 31.02 31.09
CA LEU A 23 -7.61 30.12 30.12
C LEU A 23 -8.80 29.32 30.69
N SER A 24 -8.83 29.06 32.00
CA SER A 24 -9.96 28.35 32.64
C SER A 24 -11.19 29.26 32.86
N ALA A 25 -11.03 30.59 32.79
CA ALA A 25 -12.12 31.55 32.96
C ALA A 25 -12.82 31.97 31.65
N LYS A 26 -12.27 31.62 30.47
CA LYS A 26 -12.84 31.95 29.15
C LYS A 26 -13.59 30.80 28.47
N LEU A 27 -13.68 29.63 29.10
CA LEU A 27 -14.46 28.48 28.64
C LEU A 27 -15.83 28.34 29.33
N SER A 28 -16.20 29.28 30.22
CA SER A 28 -17.48 29.26 30.96
C SER A 28 -18.54 30.25 30.41
N SER A 29 -18.35 30.84 29.23
CA SER A 29 -19.29 31.83 28.66
C SER A 29 -19.61 31.62 27.18
N VAL A 30 -19.93 30.38 26.80
CA VAL A 30 -20.67 30.11 25.56
C VAL A 30 -21.95 29.37 25.96
N GLN A 31 -23.06 30.11 25.95
CA GLN A 31 -24.41 29.60 26.19
C GLN A 31 -24.78 28.57 25.13
N SER A 32 -25.20 27.39 25.59
CA SER A 32 -25.85 26.37 24.78
C SER A 32 -27.14 26.91 24.16
N PRO A 33 -27.38 26.76 22.84
CA PRO A 33 -28.71 27.03 22.29
C PRO A 33 -29.69 25.97 22.79
N GLN A 34 -30.80 26.43 23.37
CA GLN A 34 -31.88 25.60 23.87
C GLN A 34 -32.40 24.64 22.79
N ALA A 35 -32.42 23.35 23.11
CA ALA A 35 -33.06 22.32 22.31
C ALA A 35 -34.58 22.59 22.25
N ARG A 36 -35.11 22.82 21.06
CA ARG A 36 -36.56 22.79 20.81
C ARG A 36 -37.02 21.34 20.77
N PRO A 37 -38.15 20.97 21.40
CA PRO A 37 -38.66 19.61 21.35
C PRO A 37 -39.12 19.27 19.94
N ILE A 38 -38.58 18.18 19.38
CA ILE A 38 -39.03 17.59 18.12
C ILE A 38 -40.41 16.98 18.37
N ARG A 39 -41.40 17.50 17.64
CA ARG A 39 -42.77 17.00 17.60
C ARG A 39 -42.76 15.65 16.87
N THR A 40 -42.97 14.56 17.61
CA THR A 40 -43.18 13.23 17.05
C THR A 40 -44.60 13.14 16.48
N SER A 41 -44.70 12.97 15.16
CA SER A 41 -45.95 12.63 14.48
C SER A 41 -46.19 11.12 14.62
N PRO A 42 -47.36 10.65 15.07
CA PRO A 42 -47.63 9.23 15.13
C PRO A 42 -47.86 8.66 13.71
N LEU A 43 -47.24 7.51 13.44
CA LEU A 43 -47.59 6.67 12.27
C LEU A 43 -49.06 6.27 12.37
N ASN A 44 -49.82 6.55 11.31
CA ASN A 44 -51.20 6.16 11.17
C ASN A 44 -51.27 4.70 10.68
N THR A 45 -51.49 3.76 11.59
CA THR A 45 -51.90 2.40 11.30
C THR A 45 -53.43 2.30 11.37
N LYS A 46 -54.11 2.29 10.21
CA LYS A 46 -55.44 1.70 10.01
C LYS A 46 -55.46 1.04 8.63
N LYS A 47 -55.46 -0.29 8.56
CA LYS A 47 -56.63 -1.20 8.62
C LYS A 47 -57.23 -1.40 7.22
N VAL A 48 -56.77 -2.45 6.55
CA VAL A 48 -57.56 -3.21 5.56
C VAL A 48 -57.37 -4.70 5.90
N GLN A 49 -58.22 -5.19 6.79
CA GLN A 49 -58.73 -6.56 6.79
C GLN A 49 -60.04 -6.43 5.99
N SER A 50 -60.41 -7.26 5.02
CA SER A 50 -60.62 -8.70 5.12
C SER A 50 -61.06 -9.21 3.75
N GLU A 51 -60.56 -10.35 3.31
CA GLU A 51 -61.32 -11.39 2.60
C GLU A 51 -60.44 -12.65 2.60
N LEU A 52 -60.75 -13.54 3.53
CA LEU A 52 -60.35 -14.94 3.53
C LEU A 52 -61.62 -15.66 3.07
N ASP A 53 -61.55 -16.31 1.91
CA ASP A 53 -62.37 -17.48 1.63
C ASP A 53 -61.44 -18.58 1.12
N ASP A 54 -61.75 -19.77 1.59
CA ASP A 54 -61.02 -21.02 1.53
C ASP A 54 -60.77 -21.52 0.09
N ASP A 55 -59.63 -22.16 -0.17
CA ASP A 55 -59.70 -23.49 -0.79
C ASP A 55 -58.42 -24.33 -0.54
N ASP A 56 -58.69 -25.55 -0.08
CA ASP A 56 -57.79 -26.66 0.19
C ASP A 56 -57.55 -27.44 -1.11
N GLY A 57 -56.37 -28.05 -1.29
CA GLY A 57 -56.08 -28.77 -2.53
C GLY A 57 -54.65 -29.30 -2.64
N SER A 58 -54.40 -30.39 -1.93
CA SER A 58 -53.20 -31.22 -1.90
C SER A 58 -52.66 -31.72 -3.25
N ILE A 59 -51.32 -31.72 -3.36
CA ILE A 59 -50.38 -32.75 -3.86
C ILE A 59 -50.85 -33.64 -5.03
N ASP A 60 -50.11 -33.59 -6.15
CA ASP A 60 -49.87 -34.81 -6.93
C ASP A 60 -48.44 -34.85 -7.52
N ASP A 61 -47.72 -35.90 -7.14
CA ASP A 61 -46.36 -36.28 -7.55
C ASP A 61 -46.50 -37.25 -8.73
N SER A 62 -45.98 -36.91 -9.91
CA SER A 62 -45.85 -37.90 -10.99
C SER A 62 -44.69 -37.61 -11.95
N PHE A 63 -43.58 -38.31 -11.71
CA PHE A 63 -42.50 -38.55 -12.68
C PHE A 63 -42.96 -39.45 -13.83
N PRO A 64 -42.57 -39.19 -15.09
CA PRO A 64 -42.65 -40.20 -16.14
C PRO A 64 -41.33 -40.96 -16.31
N SER A 65 -41.47 -42.28 -16.30
CA SER A 65 -40.48 -43.35 -16.37
C SER A 65 -39.78 -43.48 -17.73
N ARG A 66 -38.52 -43.93 -17.71
CA ARG A 66 -37.75 -44.46 -18.85
C ARG A 66 -38.48 -45.63 -19.55
N PRO A 67 -38.35 -45.79 -20.88
CA PRO A 67 -38.51 -47.08 -21.53
C PRO A 67 -37.19 -47.84 -21.69
N THR A 68 -37.39 -49.15 -21.78
CA THR A 68 -36.48 -50.28 -21.60
C THR A 68 -35.75 -50.71 -22.89
N LEU A 69 -34.58 -51.34 -22.70
CA LEU A 69 -33.80 -52.07 -23.71
C LEU A 69 -34.40 -53.45 -24.00
N SER A 70 -34.31 -53.91 -25.25
CA SER A 70 -34.34 -55.34 -25.63
C SER A 70 -33.57 -55.60 -26.94
N PRO A 71 -33.12 -56.85 -27.20
CA PRO A 71 -31.76 -57.16 -27.73
C PRO A 71 -31.75 -57.75 -29.17
N PHE A 72 -30.66 -58.46 -29.55
CA PHE A 72 -30.34 -59.22 -30.80
C PHE A 72 -29.45 -58.43 -31.80
N LEU A 73 -28.31 -58.88 -32.37
CA LEU A 73 -27.47 -60.12 -32.37
C LEU A 73 -26.04 -59.74 -32.85
N PRO A 74 -25.03 -60.64 -32.74
CA PRO A 74 -23.61 -60.35 -32.96
C PRO A 74 -23.12 -60.67 -34.38
N GLU A 75 -21.82 -60.41 -34.60
CA GLU A 75 -20.95 -60.78 -35.73
C GLU A 75 -20.58 -59.65 -36.70
N THR A 76 -19.36 -59.12 -36.58
CA THR A 76 -18.22 -59.62 -37.38
C THR A 76 -16.98 -58.78 -37.07
N MET A 77 -15.90 -59.46 -36.68
CA MET A 77 -14.60 -58.85 -36.43
C MET A 77 -13.89 -58.57 -37.75
N LEU A 78 -13.52 -57.32 -38.00
CA LEU A 78 -12.46 -56.97 -38.93
C LEU A 78 -11.52 -55.97 -38.26
N ARG A 79 -10.49 -56.48 -37.58
CA ARG A 79 -9.38 -55.66 -37.07
C ARG A 79 -8.34 -55.46 -38.18
N PRO A 80 -8.02 -54.22 -38.57
CA PRO A 80 -6.90 -53.96 -39.46
C PRO A 80 -5.57 -54.19 -38.71
N ARG A 81 -4.58 -54.75 -39.41
CA ARG A 81 -3.24 -55.05 -38.90
C ARG A 81 -2.57 -53.77 -38.37
N LEU A 82 -2.28 -53.73 -37.05
CA LEU A 82 -1.45 -52.69 -36.43
C LEU A 82 0.00 -52.87 -36.90
N ARG A 83 0.51 -51.94 -37.72
CA ARG A 83 1.92 -51.86 -38.07
C ARG A 83 2.63 -51.15 -36.90
N VAL A 84 3.39 -51.90 -36.10
CA VAL A 84 4.21 -51.36 -35.00
C VAL A 84 5.37 -50.56 -35.59
N PRO A 85 5.50 -49.24 -35.35
CA PRO A 85 6.72 -48.54 -35.67
C PRO A 85 7.79 -48.89 -34.62
N ARG A 86 8.93 -49.41 -35.08
CA ARG A 86 10.16 -49.53 -34.28
C ARG A 86 10.47 -48.15 -33.68
N LEU A 87 10.59 -48.07 -32.35
CA LEU A 87 11.20 -46.92 -31.67
C LEU A 87 12.63 -46.77 -32.22
N ALA A 88 12.85 -45.73 -33.02
CA ALA A 88 14.19 -45.25 -33.31
C ALA A 88 14.71 -44.55 -32.05
N PHE A 89 15.75 -45.12 -31.45
CA PHE A 89 16.63 -44.41 -30.53
C PHE A 89 17.18 -43.18 -31.24
N GLY A 90 16.92 -41.99 -30.71
CA GLY A 90 17.50 -40.77 -31.26
C GLY A 90 16.93 -39.50 -30.68
N LEU A 91 17.53 -39.02 -29.59
CA LEU A 91 18.09 -37.67 -29.42
C LEU A 91 18.29 -37.43 -27.93
N GLY A 92 19.55 -37.15 -27.58
CA GLY A 92 20.02 -37.06 -26.20
C GLY A 92 19.14 -36.14 -25.36
N MET A 93 18.77 -36.62 -24.19
CA MET A 93 18.36 -35.72 -23.12
C MET A 93 19.55 -34.79 -22.88
N ARG A 94 19.44 -33.54 -23.34
CA ARG A 94 20.26 -32.48 -22.79
C ARG A 94 20.02 -32.53 -21.27
N PRO A 95 21.07 -32.55 -20.43
CA PRO A 95 20.85 -32.29 -19.04
C PRO A 95 20.13 -30.94 -19.00
N MET A 96 18.90 -30.91 -18.47
CA MET A 96 18.34 -29.65 -18.04
C MET A 96 19.36 -29.11 -17.06
N VAL A 97 20.12 -28.11 -17.51
CA VAL A 97 20.89 -27.27 -16.62
C VAL A 97 19.90 -26.93 -15.52
N ASN A 98 20.19 -27.33 -14.29
CA ASN A 98 19.47 -26.84 -13.13
C ASN A 98 19.66 -25.33 -13.17
N ALA A 99 18.76 -24.64 -13.86
CA ALA A 99 18.62 -23.21 -13.75
C ALA A 99 18.43 -23.00 -12.26
N ARG A 100 19.46 -22.43 -11.65
CA ARG A 100 19.49 -22.14 -10.23
C ARG A 100 18.22 -21.35 -9.97
N ARG A 101 17.25 -21.95 -9.28
CA ARG A 101 15.92 -21.35 -9.06
C ARG A 101 16.13 -19.93 -8.54
N SER A 102 15.71 -18.91 -9.29
CA SER A 102 15.75 -17.52 -8.84
C SER A 102 14.57 -17.29 -7.92
N ILE A 103 14.67 -17.84 -6.73
CA ILE A 103 13.75 -17.54 -5.64
C ILE A 103 13.96 -16.06 -5.31
N HIS A 104 12.89 -15.26 -5.29
CA HIS A 104 12.98 -13.89 -4.80
C HIS A 104 13.60 -13.94 -3.40
N HIS A 105 14.57 -13.07 -3.15
CA HIS A 105 15.25 -12.97 -1.85
C HIS A 105 15.16 -11.51 -1.38
N VAL A 106 15.36 -11.32 -0.07
CA VAL A 106 15.41 -9.97 0.50
C VAL A 106 16.68 -9.29 -0.04
N PRO A 107 16.57 -8.12 -0.69
CA PRO A 107 17.73 -7.42 -1.23
C PRO A 107 18.63 -6.91 -0.10
N GLU A 108 19.91 -6.75 -0.40
CA GLU A 108 20.85 -6.11 0.52
C GLU A 108 20.68 -4.60 0.47
N LEU A 109 20.74 -3.96 1.64
CA LEU A 109 20.69 -2.50 1.75
C LEU A 109 22.10 -1.90 1.59
N PRO A 110 22.23 -0.63 1.16
CA PRO A 110 23.53 0.01 0.98
C PRO A 110 24.32 0.20 2.27
N HIS A 111 23.62 0.28 3.41
CA HIS A 111 24.20 0.53 4.73
C HIS A 111 23.83 -0.62 5.67
N ASP A 112 24.72 -0.91 6.61
CA ASP A 112 24.41 -1.83 7.71
C ASP A 112 23.55 -1.10 8.75
N TYR A 113 22.41 -1.70 9.06
CA TYR A 113 21.43 -1.23 10.04
C TYR A 113 21.23 -2.28 11.15
N SER A 114 22.23 -3.12 11.41
CA SER A 114 22.23 -4.10 12.49
C SER A 114 21.91 -3.49 13.86
N GLU A 115 22.34 -2.26 14.13
CA GLU A 115 22.04 -1.48 15.34
C GLU A 115 20.78 -0.59 15.20
N GLY A 116 19.99 -0.77 14.14
CA GLY A 116 18.85 0.08 13.80
C GLY A 116 19.23 1.27 12.94
N VAL A 117 18.25 2.15 12.70
CA VAL A 117 18.45 3.40 11.95
C VAL A 117 18.58 4.53 12.96
N PRO A 118 19.74 5.19 13.08
CA PRO A 118 19.95 6.26 14.06
C PRO A 118 18.84 7.30 14.00
N ASN A 119 18.30 7.70 15.16
CA ASN A 119 17.23 8.70 15.29
C ASN A 119 15.90 8.39 14.57
N LEU A 120 15.70 7.17 14.04
CA LEU A 120 14.46 6.78 13.36
C LEU A 120 13.88 5.46 13.84
N MET A 121 14.70 4.40 13.91
CA MET A 121 14.27 3.06 14.26
C MET A 121 15.25 2.39 15.21
N SER A 122 14.74 1.73 16.25
CA SER A 122 15.56 0.87 17.10
C SER A 122 15.99 -0.40 16.34
N PRO A 123 16.97 -1.18 16.83
CA PRO A 123 17.29 -2.48 16.23
C PRO A 123 16.07 -3.40 16.11
N GLY A 124 15.17 -3.37 17.11
CA GLY A 124 13.92 -4.12 17.10
C GLY A 124 12.94 -3.61 16.05
N GLY A 125 12.79 -2.28 15.94
CA GLY A 125 11.93 -1.64 14.94
C GLY A 125 12.40 -1.92 13.53
N PHE A 126 13.70 -1.78 13.27
CA PHE A 126 14.30 -2.11 11.98
C PHE A 126 14.13 -3.59 11.64
N SER A 127 14.40 -4.50 12.58
CA SER A 127 14.19 -5.94 12.36
C SER A 127 12.75 -6.29 11.99
N LEU A 128 11.77 -5.61 12.60
CA LEU A 128 10.36 -5.78 12.27
C LEU A 128 10.04 -5.21 10.88
N ALA A 129 10.41 -3.95 10.63
CA ALA A 129 10.04 -3.18 9.43
C ALA A 129 10.74 -3.63 8.15
N TRP A 130 12.00 -4.08 8.26
CA TRP A 130 12.80 -4.57 7.15
C TRP A 130 12.85 -6.09 7.14
N THR A 131 13.61 -6.69 8.06
CA THR A 131 14.00 -8.11 7.99
C THR A 131 12.80 -9.05 8.00
N GLN A 132 11.92 -8.94 9.01
CA GLN A 132 10.76 -9.83 9.14
C GLN A 132 9.69 -9.54 8.09
N TYR A 133 9.39 -8.26 7.87
CA TYR A 133 8.34 -7.87 6.92
C TYR A 133 8.73 -8.18 5.47
N MET A 134 9.96 -7.86 5.03
CA MET A 134 10.43 -8.20 3.69
C MET A 134 10.50 -9.71 3.48
N LYS A 135 10.95 -10.47 4.48
CA LYS A 135 10.93 -11.94 4.41
C LYS A 135 9.53 -12.46 4.16
N LEU A 136 8.52 -11.97 4.89
CA LEU A 136 7.13 -12.34 4.66
C LEU A 136 6.67 -11.99 3.24
N MET A 137 6.95 -10.77 2.75
CA MET A 137 6.55 -10.35 1.40
C MET A 137 7.16 -11.26 0.33
N VAL A 138 8.44 -11.56 0.46
CA VAL A 138 9.20 -12.39 -0.46
C VAL A 138 8.72 -13.85 -0.42
N GLU A 139 8.52 -14.44 0.76
CA GLU A 139 7.99 -15.80 0.90
C GLU A 139 6.59 -15.95 0.28
N LYS A 140 5.72 -14.96 0.50
CA LYS A 140 4.37 -14.93 -0.10
C LYS A 140 4.44 -14.74 -1.61
N LEU A 141 5.31 -13.86 -2.09
CA LEU A 141 5.50 -13.65 -3.52
C LEU A 141 5.98 -14.94 -4.20
N ASN A 142 7.02 -15.57 -3.67
CA ASN A 142 7.54 -16.86 -4.15
C ASN A 142 6.46 -17.94 -4.21
N ALA A 143 5.61 -18.05 -3.19
CA ALA A 143 4.53 -19.03 -3.16
C ALA A 143 3.47 -18.78 -4.25
N LEU A 144 3.28 -17.53 -4.69
CA LEU A 144 2.31 -17.17 -5.71
C LEU A 144 2.89 -17.17 -7.13
N THR A 145 4.20 -17.00 -7.28
CA THR A 145 4.87 -16.95 -8.59
C THR A 145 5.50 -18.27 -9.03
N VAL A 146 5.55 -19.27 -8.14
CA VAL A 146 6.13 -20.60 -8.44
C VAL A 146 5.56 -21.23 -9.71
N GLY A 147 6.43 -21.60 -10.65
CA GLY A 147 6.04 -22.23 -11.91
C GLY A 147 5.33 -21.32 -12.90
N THR A 148 5.33 -20.01 -12.65
CA THR A 148 4.78 -18.99 -13.55
C THR A 148 5.90 -18.21 -14.25
N GLU A 149 5.57 -17.47 -15.29
CA GLU A 149 6.53 -16.57 -15.97
C GLU A 149 7.05 -15.42 -15.09
N LEU A 150 6.44 -15.21 -13.93
CA LEU A 150 6.79 -14.13 -12.99
C LEU A 150 7.92 -14.53 -12.03
N GLU A 151 8.25 -15.83 -11.93
CA GLU A 151 9.21 -16.36 -10.95
C GLU A 151 10.59 -15.69 -11.07
N ASP A 152 11.05 -15.42 -12.29
CA ASP A 152 12.38 -14.87 -12.56
C ASP A 152 12.41 -13.34 -12.74
N LYS A 153 11.29 -12.65 -12.51
CA LYS A 153 11.18 -11.20 -12.74
C LYS A 153 11.46 -10.42 -11.46
N ASP A 154 11.86 -9.16 -11.59
CA ASP A 154 12.01 -8.24 -10.47
C ASP A 154 10.64 -7.80 -9.92
N THR A 155 10.60 -7.41 -8.66
CA THR A 155 9.37 -7.03 -7.96
C THR A 155 8.63 -5.87 -8.64
N LYS A 156 9.36 -4.88 -9.19
CA LYS A 156 8.76 -3.77 -9.95
C LYS A 156 8.09 -4.29 -11.21
N THR A 157 8.78 -5.09 -12.02
CA THR A 157 8.20 -5.65 -13.26
C THR A 157 6.99 -6.54 -12.95
N ILE A 158 7.05 -7.37 -11.90
CA ILE A 158 5.90 -8.18 -11.47
C ILE A 158 4.72 -7.28 -11.11
N ALA A 159 4.93 -6.22 -10.34
CA ALA A 159 3.87 -5.27 -10.00
C ALA A 159 3.28 -4.61 -11.25
N LEU A 160 4.10 -4.19 -12.21
CA LEU A 160 3.61 -3.61 -13.47
C LEU A 160 2.78 -4.61 -14.30
N MET A 161 3.25 -5.85 -14.42
CA MET A 161 2.56 -6.91 -15.19
C MET A 161 1.22 -7.32 -14.57
N THR A 162 1.15 -7.33 -13.23
CA THR A 162 -0.02 -7.82 -12.49
C THR A 162 -1.01 -6.73 -12.08
N ALA A 163 -0.69 -5.44 -12.34
CA ALA A 163 -1.49 -4.30 -11.87
C ALA A 163 -2.94 -4.30 -12.40
N ARG A 164 -3.15 -4.72 -13.65
CA ARG A 164 -4.46 -4.67 -14.29
C ARG A 164 -5.36 -5.82 -13.88
N GLU A 165 -4.81 -7.03 -13.82
CA GLU A 165 -5.58 -8.27 -13.69
C GLU A 165 -6.12 -8.45 -12.27
N PRO A 166 -7.46 -8.50 -12.07
CA PRO A 166 -8.05 -8.67 -10.74
C PRO A 166 -7.63 -9.97 -10.06
N ASN A 167 -7.50 -11.06 -10.83
CA ASN A 167 -7.12 -12.37 -10.31
C ASN A 167 -5.67 -12.43 -9.83
N GLN A 168 -4.83 -11.50 -10.29
CA GLN A 168 -3.42 -11.40 -9.88
C GLN A 168 -3.21 -10.26 -8.86
N ALA A 169 -4.28 -9.64 -8.34
CA ALA A 169 -4.18 -8.59 -7.35
C ALA A 169 -3.38 -8.98 -6.09
N PRO A 170 -3.44 -10.23 -5.56
CA PRO A 170 -2.56 -10.63 -4.47
C PRO A 170 -1.07 -10.59 -4.84
N ILE A 171 -0.72 -11.03 -6.05
CA ILE A 171 0.66 -10.99 -6.56
C ILE A 171 1.14 -9.54 -6.66
N PHE A 172 0.30 -8.66 -7.22
CA PHE A 172 0.56 -7.23 -7.27
C PHE A 172 0.84 -6.66 -5.88
N ASN A 173 -0.01 -6.98 -4.90
CA ASN A 173 0.11 -6.42 -3.55
C ASN A 173 1.44 -6.80 -2.91
N TYR A 174 1.85 -8.08 -2.95
CA TYR A 174 3.12 -8.52 -2.37
C TYR A 174 4.33 -7.97 -3.12
N ALA A 175 4.28 -7.93 -4.47
CA ALA A 175 5.35 -7.39 -5.29
C ALA A 175 5.53 -5.87 -5.08
N SER A 176 4.42 -5.12 -5.13
CA SER A 176 4.40 -3.67 -4.90
C SER A 176 4.83 -3.33 -3.47
N MET A 177 4.37 -4.08 -2.46
CA MET A 177 4.79 -3.87 -1.08
C MET A 177 6.29 -4.08 -0.88
N ALA A 178 6.85 -5.18 -1.40
CA ALA A 178 8.28 -5.44 -1.33
C ALA A 178 9.09 -4.34 -2.04
N HIS A 179 8.64 -3.91 -3.22
CA HIS A 179 9.27 -2.84 -3.98
C HIS A 179 9.23 -1.50 -3.25
N ASN A 180 8.06 -1.11 -2.74
CA ASN A 180 7.85 0.17 -2.06
C ASN A 180 8.62 0.25 -0.73
N ASN A 181 8.62 -0.83 0.05
CA ASN A 181 9.37 -0.89 1.30
C ASN A 181 10.87 -0.83 1.04
N HIS A 182 11.37 -1.55 0.03
CA HIS A 182 12.76 -1.42 -0.40
C HIS A 182 13.10 -0.01 -0.87
N PHE A 183 12.20 0.66 -1.60
CA PHE A 183 12.41 2.03 -2.03
C PHE A 183 12.54 3.00 -0.83
N PHE A 184 11.72 2.83 0.21
CA PHE A 184 11.80 3.62 1.45
C PHE A 184 13.18 3.49 2.10
N PHE A 185 13.65 2.27 2.39
CA PHE A 185 14.96 2.05 3.03
C PHE A 185 16.14 2.46 2.13
N GLN A 186 15.98 2.35 0.81
CA GLN A 186 16.98 2.87 -0.13
C GLN A 186 17.05 4.40 -0.14
N GLY A 187 16.00 5.11 0.25
CA GLY A 187 15.92 6.57 0.21
C GLY A 187 16.44 7.27 1.47
N ILE A 188 16.89 6.52 2.47
CA ILE A 188 17.45 7.04 3.72
C ILE A 188 18.93 6.66 3.85
N SER A 189 19.65 7.46 4.63
CA SER A 189 21.04 7.19 5.03
C SER A 189 21.18 7.38 6.55
N PRO A 190 22.18 6.78 7.22
CA PRO A 190 22.32 6.85 8.67
C PRO A 190 22.43 8.28 9.24
N THR A 191 22.86 9.25 8.42
CA THR A 191 23.08 10.65 8.84
C THR A 191 22.32 11.67 8.01
N GLY A 192 21.59 11.24 6.96
CA GLY A 192 21.16 12.14 5.89
C GLY A 192 22.33 12.60 5.02
N THR A 193 22.02 13.08 3.81
CA THR A 193 22.99 13.75 2.93
C THR A 193 22.52 15.18 2.63
N PRO A 194 23.41 16.17 2.42
CA PRO A 194 22.97 17.52 2.11
C PRO A 194 22.27 17.57 0.73
N MET A 195 21.21 18.36 0.62
CA MET A 195 20.49 18.54 -0.64
C MET A 195 21.34 19.31 -1.67
N PRO A 196 21.63 18.74 -2.85
CA PRO A 196 22.35 19.45 -3.91
C PRO A 196 21.60 20.70 -4.40
N ASP A 197 22.33 21.78 -4.68
CA ASP A 197 21.75 23.08 -5.04
C ASP A 197 20.84 23.04 -6.28
N ALA A 198 21.19 22.23 -7.27
CA ALA A 198 20.39 22.07 -8.48
C ALA A 198 19.03 21.42 -8.18
N LEU A 199 19.01 20.37 -7.33
CA LEU A 199 17.75 19.76 -6.90
C LEU A 199 16.95 20.74 -6.02
N ARG A 200 17.62 21.49 -5.14
CA ARG A 200 16.99 22.50 -4.29
C ARG A 200 16.24 23.53 -5.13
N SER A 201 16.89 24.10 -6.14
CA SER A 201 16.28 25.10 -7.02
C SER A 201 15.02 24.58 -7.72
N ASP A 202 15.06 23.35 -8.22
CA ASP A 202 13.91 22.72 -8.90
C ASP A 202 12.73 22.47 -7.94
N LEU A 203 13.02 22.01 -6.72
CA LEU A 203 12.00 21.79 -5.69
C LEU A 203 11.41 23.10 -5.18
N GLU A 204 12.22 24.15 -5.00
CA GLU A 204 11.75 25.48 -4.61
C GLU A 204 10.87 26.10 -5.69
N ALA A 205 11.14 25.84 -6.97
CA ALA A 205 10.26 26.27 -8.06
C ALA A 205 8.87 25.61 -8.01
N SER A 206 8.79 24.35 -7.58
CA SER A 206 7.51 23.61 -7.48
C SER A 206 6.74 23.89 -6.18
N PHE A 207 7.44 23.98 -5.05
CA PHE A 207 6.84 24.06 -3.70
C PHE A 207 7.04 25.40 -3.01
N SER A 208 7.57 26.41 -3.70
CA SER A 208 7.97 27.73 -3.18
C SER A 208 9.17 27.72 -2.20
N SER A 209 9.30 26.71 -1.33
CA SER A 209 10.46 26.53 -0.46
C SER A 209 10.62 25.07 -0.01
N ILE A 210 11.83 24.65 0.37
CA ILE A 210 12.07 23.31 0.93
C ILE A 210 11.33 23.10 2.25
N GLU A 211 11.19 24.17 3.04
CA GLU A 211 10.45 24.12 4.30
C GLU A 211 8.93 23.94 4.04
N THR A 212 8.38 24.55 2.99
CA THR A 212 7.01 24.30 2.55
C THR A 212 6.84 22.84 2.14
N LEU A 213 7.77 22.32 1.32
CA LEU A 213 7.76 20.91 0.92
C LEU A 213 7.80 19.97 2.14
N ARG A 214 8.69 20.21 3.11
CA ARG A 214 8.78 19.44 4.36
C ARG A 214 7.45 19.41 5.09
N ARG A 215 6.83 20.58 5.30
CA ARG A 215 5.53 20.69 5.97
C ARG A 215 4.42 19.99 5.20
N GLU A 216 4.33 20.17 3.90
CA GLU A 216 3.34 19.48 3.06
C GLU A 216 3.51 17.96 3.12
N PHE A 217 4.76 17.47 3.11
CA PHE A 217 5.06 16.04 3.24
C PHE A 217 4.56 15.47 4.57
N ILE A 218 4.90 16.11 5.69
CA ILE A 218 4.51 15.67 7.04
C ILE A 218 2.99 15.76 7.21
N ILE A 219 2.38 16.88 6.82
CA ILE A 219 0.93 17.09 6.94
C ILE A 219 0.18 16.06 6.09
N THR A 220 0.59 15.84 4.84
CA THR A 220 -0.04 14.86 3.95
C THR A 220 0.08 13.45 4.53
N ALA A 221 1.27 13.05 5.00
CA ALA A 221 1.47 11.76 5.64
C ALA A 221 0.59 11.59 6.87
N SER A 222 0.47 12.63 7.71
CA SER A 222 -0.37 12.62 8.90
C SER A 222 -1.88 12.56 8.57
N ALA A 223 -2.30 13.21 7.49
CA ALA A 223 -3.68 13.24 7.02
C ALA A 223 -4.11 11.93 6.34
N MET A 224 -3.16 11.14 5.82
CA MET A 224 -3.42 9.79 5.34
C MET A 224 -3.83 8.90 6.51
N PHE A 225 -5.15 8.74 6.67
CA PHE A 225 -5.74 7.85 7.65
C PHE A 225 -5.62 6.40 7.16
N GLY A 226 -4.63 5.69 7.71
CA GLY A 226 -4.31 4.30 7.37
C GLY A 226 -2.92 4.11 6.77
N PRO A 227 -2.56 2.85 6.48
CA PRO A 227 -1.26 2.50 5.93
C PRO A 227 -1.15 2.80 4.45
N GLY A 228 0.05 3.19 4.02
CA GLY A 228 0.36 3.50 2.64
C GLY A 228 1.76 4.06 2.48
N PHE A 229 1.97 4.75 1.36
CA PHE A 229 3.22 5.38 1.01
C PHE A 229 2.97 6.79 0.50
N LEU A 230 3.86 7.72 0.84
CA LEU A 230 3.85 9.07 0.29
C LEU A 230 5.11 9.25 -0.56
N TRP A 231 4.90 9.67 -1.81
CA TRP A 231 5.95 9.75 -2.81
C TRP A 231 6.23 11.19 -3.21
N LEU A 232 7.50 11.54 -3.37
CA LEU A 232 7.91 12.65 -4.21
C LEU A 232 8.10 12.11 -5.63
N VAL A 233 7.31 12.60 -6.57
CA VAL A 233 7.37 12.18 -7.98
C VAL A 233 7.73 13.36 -8.86
N LYS A 234 8.49 13.09 -9.93
CA LYS A 234 8.72 14.02 -11.03
C LYS A 234 7.72 13.72 -12.13
N ALA A 235 6.93 14.72 -12.51
CA ALA A 235 5.86 14.66 -13.50
C ALA A 235 6.27 15.31 -14.85
N GLY A 236 7.53 15.71 -14.97
CA GLY A 236 8.08 16.36 -16.15
C GLY A 236 9.31 17.19 -15.79
N PRO A 237 9.92 17.89 -16.77
CA PRO A 237 11.02 18.81 -16.50
C PRO A 237 10.58 19.93 -15.53
N GLY A 238 11.15 19.96 -14.33
CA GLY A 238 10.85 20.99 -13.32
C GLY A 238 9.48 20.88 -12.63
N ASP A 239 8.72 19.81 -12.86
CA ASP A 239 7.40 19.60 -12.22
C ASP A 239 7.49 18.47 -11.20
N TYR A 240 7.46 18.83 -9.92
CA TYR A 240 7.53 17.92 -8.79
C TYR A 240 6.22 17.93 -8.01
N ARG A 241 5.76 16.74 -7.61
CA ARG A 241 4.47 16.59 -6.93
C ARG A 241 4.56 15.57 -5.81
N LEU A 242 3.71 15.75 -4.81
CA LEU A 242 3.46 14.74 -3.79
C LEU A 242 2.32 13.82 -4.23
N LEU A 243 2.57 12.51 -4.16
CA LEU A 243 1.58 11.50 -4.52
C LEU A 243 1.37 10.56 -3.33
N PRO A 244 0.22 10.62 -2.63
CA PRO A 244 -0.14 9.59 -1.67
C PRO A 244 -0.61 8.33 -2.41
N THR A 245 -0.27 7.16 -1.89
CA THR A 245 -0.80 5.87 -2.32
C THR A 245 -1.18 5.04 -1.09
N TYR A 246 -2.40 4.52 -1.05
CA TYR A 246 -2.89 3.71 0.07
C TYR A 246 -2.50 2.25 -0.10
N LEU A 247 -2.34 1.54 1.00
CA LEU A 247 -2.04 0.12 1.05
C LEU A 247 -0.78 -0.25 0.24
N ALA A 248 -0.95 -1.00 -0.85
CA ALA A 248 0.11 -1.46 -1.75
C ALA A 248 0.09 -0.70 -3.09
N GLY A 249 -0.52 0.48 -3.12
CA GLY A 249 -0.61 1.30 -4.33
C GLY A 249 0.77 1.63 -4.92
N SER A 250 0.82 1.84 -6.24
CA SER A 250 2.07 2.08 -6.96
C SER A 250 2.09 3.47 -7.59
N PRO A 251 3.20 4.23 -7.49
CA PRO A 251 3.33 5.54 -8.13
C PRO A 251 3.57 5.45 -9.63
N TYR A 252 3.87 4.25 -10.17
CA TYR A 252 4.24 4.09 -11.56
C TYR A 252 3.02 4.21 -12.48
N PRO A 253 3.14 4.94 -13.60
CA PRO A 253 2.02 5.14 -14.51
C PRO A 253 1.62 3.83 -15.22
N GLY A 254 2.56 2.88 -15.41
CA GLY A 254 2.25 1.54 -15.90
C GLY A 254 1.36 0.71 -14.96
N ALA A 255 1.31 1.07 -13.67
CA ALA A 255 0.45 0.46 -12.65
C ALA A 255 -0.69 1.40 -12.21
N HIS A 256 -1.12 2.36 -13.03
CA HIS A 256 -2.18 3.32 -12.69
C HIS A 256 -3.50 2.66 -12.24
N TRP A 257 -3.80 1.44 -12.73
CA TRP A 257 -4.91 0.58 -12.28
C TRP A 257 -4.93 0.31 -10.76
N ARG A 258 -3.78 0.47 -10.14
CA ARG A 258 -3.51 0.25 -8.71
C ARG A 258 -2.68 1.40 -8.14
N ALA A 259 -2.89 2.63 -8.62
CA ALA A 259 -2.29 3.81 -7.99
C ALA A 259 -2.82 4.01 -6.56
N GLN A 260 -4.12 3.74 -6.34
CA GLN A 260 -4.78 3.83 -5.03
C GLN A 260 -4.49 5.16 -4.33
N SER A 261 -4.60 6.28 -5.03
CA SER A 261 -4.20 7.59 -4.51
C SER A 261 -5.15 8.20 -3.48
N THR A 262 -6.34 7.63 -3.33
CA THR A 262 -7.39 8.21 -2.49
C THR A 262 -8.25 7.14 -1.86
N ASP A 263 -8.59 7.33 -0.59
CA ASP A 263 -9.47 6.44 0.15
C ASP A 263 -10.93 6.65 -0.29
N MET A 264 -11.53 5.60 -0.84
CA MET A 264 -12.90 5.63 -1.34
C MET A 264 -13.95 5.44 -0.23
N ASN A 265 -13.55 5.05 0.99
CA ASN A 265 -14.47 4.90 2.11
C ASN A 265 -14.88 6.24 2.72
N THR A 266 -14.05 7.27 2.55
CA THR A 266 -14.26 8.62 3.11
C THR A 266 -14.75 9.63 2.08
N LEU A 267 -14.60 9.33 0.78
CA LEU A 267 -15.09 10.19 -0.30
C LEU A 267 -16.52 9.84 -0.71
N GLY A 268 -17.45 10.78 -0.46
CA GLY A 268 -18.83 10.67 -0.94
C GLY A 268 -18.97 10.88 -2.46
N LYS A 269 -20.17 10.60 -2.97
CA LYS A 269 -20.59 10.74 -4.39
C LYS A 269 -20.41 12.15 -4.96
N ASP A 270 -20.44 13.17 -4.11
CA ASP A 270 -20.31 14.58 -4.47
C ASP A 270 -18.85 15.10 -4.41
N GLY A 271 -17.88 14.22 -4.07
CA GLY A 271 -16.44 14.47 -4.10
C GLY A 271 -15.70 13.81 -5.28
N SER A 272 -14.37 13.73 -5.19
CA SER A 272 -13.42 13.20 -6.20
C SER A 272 -13.67 11.76 -6.68
N ALA A 273 -14.66 11.05 -6.12
CA ALA A 273 -15.11 9.74 -6.55
C ALA A 273 -15.63 9.70 -8.01
N ARG A 274 -16.14 10.81 -8.56
CA ARG A 274 -16.58 10.87 -9.98
C ARG A 274 -15.42 10.58 -10.94
N ASN A 275 -14.23 11.11 -10.67
CA ASN A 275 -13.05 10.87 -11.50
C ASN A 275 -12.60 9.41 -11.40
N PHE A 276 -12.69 8.80 -10.21
CA PHE A 276 -12.39 7.38 -10.00
C PHE A 276 -13.35 6.47 -10.79
N ILE A 277 -14.66 6.71 -10.67
CA ILE A 277 -15.69 5.91 -11.38
C ILE A 277 -15.50 6.03 -12.89
N ASN A 278 -15.26 7.25 -13.40
CA ASN A 278 -14.97 7.48 -14.81
C ASN A 278 -13.71 6.71 -15.23
N ASN A 279 -12.61 6.83 -14.49
CA ASN A 279 -11.36 6.13 -14.81
C ASN A 279 -11.52 4.60 -14.81
N GLN A 280 -12.31 4.04 -13.89
CA GLN A 280 -12.60 2.61 -13.84
C GLN A 280 -13.44 2.16 -15.04
N ALA A 281 -14.47 2.93 -15.42
CA ALA A 281 -15.31 2.64 -16.59
C ALA A 281 -14.53 2.74 -17.91
N TYR A 282 -13.68 3.77 -18.07
CA TYR A 282 -12.80 3.91 -19.24
C TYR A 282 -11.76 2.79 -19.30
N GLY A 283 -11.21 2.41 -18.15
CA GLY A 283 -10.20 1.39 -18.05
C GLY A 283 -10.72 -0.03 -18.36
N ALA A 284 -11.96 -0.35 -17.98
CA ALA A 284 -12.59 -1.63 -18.30
C ALA A 284 -12.71 -1.87 -19.82
N ASN A 285 -12.87 -0.80 -20.62
CA ASN A 285 -13.15 -0.87 -22.04
C ASN A 285 -11.90 -0.86 -22.95
N LYS A 286 -10.71 -0.54 -22.45
CA LYS A 286 -9.50 -0.38 -23.29
C LYS A 286 -8.50 -1.52 -23.10
N ARG A 287 -8.34 -2.43 -24.07
CA ARG A 287 -7.27 -3.45 -24.11
C ARG A 287 -6.05 -2.91 -24.87
N SER A 288 -4.97 -2.60 -24.16
CA SER A 288 -3.55 -2.56 -24.59
C SER A 288 -2.76 -1.63 -23.66
N GLY A 289 -1.49 -1.96 -23.45
CA GLY A 289 -0.55 -1.40 -22.48
C GLY A 289 0.17 -0.14 -22.94
N ASP A 290 -0.57 0.82 -23.50
CA ASP A 290 -0.09 2.18 -23.64
C ASP A 290 -0.67 3.02 -22.51
N LEU A 291 0.16 3.95 -22.01
CA LEU A 291 -0.30 5.08 -21.21
C LEU A 291 -1.60 5.62 -21.82
N PRO A 292 -2.65 5.93 -21.03
CA PRO A 292 -3.79 6.65 -21.59
C PRO A 292 -3.26 7.88 -22.34
N PRO A 293 -3.75 8.20 -23.56
CA PRO A 293 -3.25 9.35 -24.30
C PRO A 293 -3.36 10.61 -23.42
N GLY A 294 -2.21 11.25 -23.13
CA GLY A 294 -2.07 12.30 -22.11
C GLY A 294 -1.56 11.85 -20.73
N GLY A 295 -1.14 10.59 -20.59
CA GLY A 295 -0.56 10.04 -19.38
C GLY A 295 0.81 10.64 -19.11
N ILE A 296 0.90 11.40 -18.03
CA ILE A 296 2.17 11.98 -17.57
C ILE A 296 3.06 10.84 -17.07
N GLU A 297 4.31 10.80 -17.53
CA GLU A 297 5.30 9.90 -16.97
C GLU A 297 5.65 10.37 -15.55
N LEU A 298 5.38 9.51 -14.56
CA LEU A 298 5.67 9.77 -13.16
C LEU A 298 6.91 8.96 -12.75
N GLU A 299 7.97 9.67 -12.40
CA GLU A 299 9.20 9.08 -11.89
C GLU A 299 9.25 9.25 -10.36
N PRO A 300 9.10 8.17 -9.56
CA PRO A 300 9.24 8.27 -8.11
C PRO A 300 10.70 8.48 -7.73
N LEU A 301 10.93 9.50 -6.88
CA LEU A 301 12.25 9.93 -6.44
C LEU A 301 12.50 9.59 -4.96
N LEU A 302 11.51 9.85 -4.12
CA LEU A 302 11.55 9.63 -2.67
C LEU A 302 10.25 8.96 -2.22
N CYS A 303 10.33 8.13 -1.17
CA CYS A 303 9.19 7.42 -0.60
C CYS A 303 9.26 7.48 0.93
N LEU A 304 8.15 7.79 1.58
CA LEU A 304 7.93 7.60 3.02
C LEU A 304 6.97 6.44 3.22
N ASN A 305 7.40 5.43 3.99
CA ASN A 305 6.55 4.34 4.42
C ASN A 305 5.70 4.80 5.61
N THR A 306 4.38 4.80 5.46
CA THR A 306 3.45 5.21 6.53
C THR A 306 2.77 4.05 7.24
N TRP A 307 3.13 2.81 6.90
CA TRP A 307 2.63 1.61 7.57
C TRP A 307 3.08 1.54 9.03
N GLU A 308 2.20 1.04 9.88
CA GLU A 308 2.41 0.96 11.33
C GLU A 308 3.61 0.08 11.71
N HIS A 309 3.94 -0.93 10.90
CA HIS A 309 5.13 -1.77 11.14
C HIS A 309 6.45 -1.00 11.06
N ALA A 310 6.47 0.18 10.43
CA ALA A 310 7.65 1.01 10.32
C ALA A 310 7.87 1.91 11.55
N TRP A 311 6.81 2.37 12.21
CA TRP A 311 6.92 3.43 13.23
C TRP A 311 6.27 3.09 14.58
N LEU A 312 5.29 2.20 14.63
CA LEU A 312 4.48 1.98 15.83
C LEU A 312 5.31 1.50 17.03
N LEU A 313 6.31 0.66 16.81
CA LEU A 313 7.13 0.10 17.88
C LEU A 313 7.98 1.17 18.57
N ASP A 314 8.59 2.07 17.80
CA ASP A 314 9.54 3.05 18.30
C ASP A 314 8.87 4.38 18.70
N TRP A 315 7.81 4.76 18.00
CA TRP A 315 7.16 6.07 18.16
C TRP A 315 5.83 5.99 18.92
N GLY A 316 5.31 4.80 19.19
CA GLY A 316 4.00 4.61 19.81
C GLY A 316 2.85 5.17 18.96
N VAL A 317 1.67 5.33 19.55
CA VAL A 317 0.45 5.71 18.81
C VAL A 317 0.27 7.21 18.59
N GLY A 318 1.05 8.08 19.26
CA GLY A 318 0.92 9.54 19.12
C GLY A 318 -0.14 10.21 20.02
N ALA A 319 -0.68 9.50 21.02
CA ALA A 319 -1.69 10.06 21.92
C ALA A 319 -1.11 11.23 22.75
N GLY A 320 -1.84 12.36 22.80
CA GLY A 320 -1.38 13.56 23.51
C GLY A 320 -0.30 14.37 22.76
N GLY A 321 -0.10 14.11 21.46
CA GLY A 321 0.83 14.86 20.61
C GLY A 321 2.30 14.50 20.81
N GLN A 322 2.59 13.40 21.52
CA GLN A 322 3.95 12.90 21.72
C GLN A 322 4.19 11.67 20.84
N GLY A 323 5.23 11.71 20.02
CA GLY A 323 5.60 10.61 19.12
C GLY A 323 4.60 10.40 17.98
N GLY A 324 4.31 9.15 17.68
CA GLY A 324 3.41 8.72 16.61
C GLY A 324 3.93 9.00 15.20
N LYS A 325 3.02 8.86 14.24
CA LYS A 325 3.28 9.00 12.81
C LYS A 325 3.89 10.35 12.41
N VAL A 326 3.50 11.43 13.08
CA VAL A 326 3.99 12.80 12.78
C VAL A 326 5.47 12.91 13.14
N ALA A 327 5.83 12.55 14.39
CA ALA A 327 7.22 12.63 14.85
C ALA A 327 8.13 11.68 14.05
N PHE A 328 7.64 10.50 13.69
CA PHE A 328 8.35 9.60 12.78
C PHE A 328 8.65 10.24 11.42
N ALA A 329 7.67 10.92 10.82
CA ALA A 329 7.86 11.60 9.53
C ALA A 329 8.83 12.79 9.65
N GLU A 330 8.81 13.52 10.76
CA GLU A 330 9.77 14.59 11.06
C GLU A 330 11.20 14.04 11.17
N SER A 331 11.41 12.96 11.91
CA SER A 331 12.72 12.32 12.04
C SER A 331 13.20 11.67 10.76
N TRP A 332 12.30 11.09 9.97
CA TRP A 332 12.62 10.54 8.66
C TRP A 332 13.16 11.62 7.70
N TRP A 333 12.58 12.82 7.74
CA TRP A 333 12.99 13.93 6.88
C TRP A 333 14.48 14.27 7.01
N GLU A 334 15.01 14.21 8.22
CA GLU A 334 16.41 14.53 8.51
C GLU A 334 17.39 13.47 7.99
N LEU A 335 16.91 12.26 7.68
CA LEU A 335 17.72 11.13 7.24
C LEU A 335 17.63 10.86 5.74
N ILE A 336 16.93 11.71 4.99
CA ILE A 336 16.79 11.57 3.54
C ILE A 336 18.18 11.60 2.89
N ASP A 337 18.41 10.63 1.99
CA ASP A 337 19.57 10.66 1.11
C ASP A 337 19.26 11.51 -0.13
N TRP A 338 19.44 12.82 0.01
CA TRP A 338 19.17 13.80 -1.05
C TRP A 338 20.09 13.67 -2.25
N GLU A 339 21.31 13.15 -2.09
CA GLU A 339 22.21 12.86 -3.20
C GLU A 339 21.58 11.81 -4.13
N LYS A 340 21.04 10.73 -3.55
CA LYS A 340 20.36 9.68 -4.32
C LYS A 340 19.06 10.16 -4.95
N VAL A 341 18.31 11.03 -4.27
CA VAL A 341 17.13 11.71 -4.86
C VAL A 341 17.54 12.54 -6.08
N ALA A 342 18.65 13.27 -6.00
CA ALA A 342 19.17 14.09 -7.10
C ALA A 342 19.73 13.26 -8.27
N GLN A 343 20.32 12.09 -7.98
CA GLN A 343 20.72 11.12 -9.01
C GLN A 343 19.48 10.57 -9.74
N LYS A 344 18.44 10.19 -9.00
CA LYS A 344 17.19 9.68 -9.60
C LYS A 344 16.44 10.73 -10.41
N SER A 345 16.50 12.00 -10.02
CA SER A 345 15.81 13.08 -10.75
C SER A 345 16.50 13.42 -12.08
N GLY A 346 17.70 12.90 -12.33
CA GLY A 346 18.50 13.19 -13.52
C GLY A 346 19.05 14.61 -13.56
N VAL A 347 18.96 15.36 -12.45
CA VAL A 347 19.49 16.73 -12.33
C VAL A 347 21.01 16.71 -12.23
N LEU A 348 21.56 15.70 -11.54
CA LEU A 348 22.97 15.39 -11.60
C LEU A 348 23.25 14.68 -12.94
N ARG A 349 23.78 15.40 -13.93
CA ARG A 349 24.28 14.77 -15.15
C ARG A 349 25.41 13.82 -14.76
N PRO A 350 25.45 12.57 -15.27
CA PRO A 350 26.61 11.73 -15.05
C PRO A 350 27.84 12.44 -15.62
N ASP A 351 28.91 12.54 -14.83
CA ASP A 351 30.19 13.00 -15.33
C ASP A 351 30.55 12.15 -16.55
N PHE A 352 30.56 12.75 -17.74
CA PHE A 352 31.18 12.13 -18.89
C PHE A 352 32.65 11.95 -18.51
N LYS A 353 33.03 10.74 -18.10
CA LYS A 353 34.44 10.36 -17.99
C LYS A 353 35.04 10.66 -19.37
N SER A 354 35.80 11.75 -19.47
CA SER A 354 36.60 12.06 -20.64
C SER A 354 37.52 10.88 -20.88
N ALA A 355 37.27 10.14 -21.96
CA ALA A 355 38.05 9.00 -22.39
C ALA A 355 39.47 9.41 -22.77
#